data_AF-A0A933W1S1-F1
#
_entry.id   AF-A0A933W1S1-F1
#
_cell.length_a   1.000
_cell.length_b   1.000
_cell.length_c   1.000
_cell.angle_alpha   90.00
_cell.angle_beta   90.00
_cell.angle_gamma   90.00
#
_symmetry.space_group_name_H-M   'P 1'
#
loop_
_entity.id
_entity.type
_entity.pdbx_description
1 polymer ?
#
loop_
_entity_poly.entity_id
_entity_poly.type
_entity_poly.pdbx_seq_one_letter_code
_entity_poly.pdbx_strand_id
1 'polypeptide(L)'
;MKSPVVKRSIVVAGHKTSVSLEEAFWNGMKEISGVRDMTLSELVGEIDGNRQQGNLSSAIRLFVLDYFRSRAMQQPQPTQAAVETKADSSLVAH
;
A
#
# COMPACT_ATOMS: atom_id res chain seq x y z
N MET A 1 -8.11 -6.75 17.50
CA MET A 1 -9.06 -6.76 16.38
C MET A 1 -8.85 -8.04 15.57
N LYS A 2 -9.87 -8.87 15.35
CA LYS A 2 -9.75 -10.02 14.44
C LYS A 2 -10.15 -9.54 13.05
N SER A 3 -9.18 -9.36 12.16
CA SER A 3 -9.50 -9.22 10.73
C SER A 3 -9.85 -10.62 10.20
N PRO A 4 -11.03 -10.84 9.61
CA PRO A 4 -11.34 -12.13 9.02
C PRO A 4 -10.36 -12.39 7.86
N VAL A 5 -9.76 -13.59 7.86
CA VAL A 5 -9.03 -14.10 6.71
C VAL A 5 -10.06 -14.58 5.69
N VAL A 6 -10.05 -14.00 4.50
CA VAL A 6 -10.98 -14.28 3.41
C VAL A 6 -10.25 -15.05 2.31
N LYS A 7 -10.83 -16.18 1.90
CA LYS A 7 -10.36 -16.98 0.77
C LYS A 7 -10.98 -16.47 -0.52
N ARG A 8 -10.15 -16.18 -1.53
CA ARG A 8 -10.58 -15.81 -2.89
C ARG A 8 -9.85 -16.67 -3.91
N SER A 9 -10.47 -16.85 -5.07
CA SER A 9 -9.86 -17.56 -6.18
C SER A 9 -9.44 -16.58 -7.27
N ILE A 10 -8.20 -16.71 -7.74
CA ILE A 10 -7.56 -15.80 -8.70
C ILE A 10 -6.86 -16.64 -9.77
N VAL A 11 -6.83 -16.14 -11.00
CA VAL A 11 -6.06 -16.77 -12.07
C VAL A 11 -4.63 -16.25 -12.01
N VAL A 12 -3.66 -17.15 -11.86
CA VAL A 12 -2.23 -16.85 -11.81
C VAL A 12 -1.55 -17.71 -12.86
N ALA A 13 -0.86 -17.10 -13.83
CA ALA A 13 -0.22 -17.80 -14.95
C ALA A 13 -1.14 -18.81 -15.67
N GLY A 14 -2.43 -18.46 -15.84
CA GLY A 14 -3.43 -19.33 -16.47
C GLY A 14 -4.04 -20.40 -15.55
N HIS A 15 -3.54 -20.55 -14.32
CA HIS A 15 -4.06 -21.52 -13.35
C HIS A 15 -4.91 -20.85 -12.26
N LYS A 16 -6.05 -21.46 -11.94
CA LYS A 16 -6.92 -20.99 -10.86
C LYS A 16 -6.31 -21.35 -9.50
N THR A 17 -5.80 -20.34 -8.80
CA THR A 17 -5.21 -20.46 -7.46
C THR A 17 -6.16 -19.92 -6.41
N SER A 18 -6.30 -20.63 -5.29
CA SER A 18 -7.02 -20.13 -4.11
C SER A 18 -6.05 -19.52 -3.12
N VAL A 19 -6.33 -18.28 -2.70
CA VAL A 19 -5.49 -17.51 -1.78
C VAL A 19 -6.33 -17.07 -0.60
N SER A 20 -5.81 -17.25 0.61
CA SER A 20 -6.43 -16.79 1.87
C SER A 20 -5.62 -15.64 2.46
N LEU A 21 -6.25 -14.48 2.64
CA LEU A 21 -5.64 -13.24 3.14
C LEU A 21 -6.64 -12.45 3.99
N GLU A 22 -6.12 -11.64 4.90
CA GLU A 22 -6.88 -10.64 5.65
C GLU A 22 -7.47 -9.59 4.70
N GLU A 23 -8.68 -9.12 4.98
CA GLU A 23 -9.39 -8.15 4.12
C GLU A 23 -8.58 -6.88 3.85
N ALA A 24 -7.77 -6.43 4.82
CA ALA A 24 -6.87 -5.29 4.64
C ALA A 24 -5.85 -5.50 3.51
N PHE A 25 -5.31 -6.71 3.35
CA PHE A 25 -4.39 -7.01 2.24
C PHE A 25 -5.12 -7.10 0.91
N TRP A 26 -6.36 -7.60 0.90
CA TRP A 26 -7.19 -7.59 -0.31
C TRP A 26 -7.46 -6.16 -0.81
N ASN A 27 -7.76 -5.24 0.11
CA ASN A 27 -7.98 -3.85 -0.23
C ASN A 27 -6.68 -3.17 -0.69
N GLY A 28 -5.58 -3.39 0.02
CA GLY A 28 -4.26 -2.89 -0.40
C GLY A 28 -3.87 -3.36 -1.81
N MET A 29 -4.13 -4.63 -2.17
CA MET A 29 -3.90 -5.10 -3.54
C MET A 29 -4.75 -4.37 -4.58
N LYS A 30 -6.04 -4.09 -4.30
CA LYS A 30 -6.90 -3.33 -5.21
C LYS A 30 -6.42 -1.89 -5.40
N GLU A 31 -5.95 -1.26 -4.33
CA GLU A 31 -5.38 0.09 -4.40
C GLU A 31 -4.10 0.11 -5.25
N ILE A 32 -3.20 -0.84 -5.02
CA ILE A 32 -1.95 -0.95 -5.78
C ILE A 32 -2.24 -1.22 -7.25
N SER A 33 -3.13 -2.17 -7.55
CA SER A 33 -3.47 -2.52 -8.92
C SER A 33 -4.12 -1.34 -9.64
N GLY A 34 -4.99 -0.57 -8.97
CA GLY A 34 -5.56 0.66 -9.51
C GLY A 34 -4.52 1.76 -9.78
N VAL A 35 -3.54 1.94 -8.91
CA VAL A 35 -2.44 2.92 -9.13
C VAL A 35 -1.53 2.51 -10.28
N ARG A 36 -1.31 1.20 -10.48
CA ARG A 36 -0.45 0.65 -11.53
C ARG A 36 -1.16 0.38 -12.86
N ASP A 37 -2.46 0.67 -12.95
CA ASP A 37 -3.31 0.32 -14.10
C ASP A 37 -3.22 -1.17 -14.48
N MET A 38 -3.27 -2.04 -13.47
CA MET A 38 -3.19 -3.49 -13.60
C MET A 38 -4.44 -4.15 -13.02
N THR A 39 -4.79 -5.32 -13.55
CA THR A 39 -5.75 -6.23 -12.91
C THR A 39 -5.13 -6.89 -11.69
N LEU A 40 -5.97 -7.39 -10.77
CA LEU A 40 -5.50 -8.19 -9.63
C LEU A 40 -4.75 -9.45 -10.08
N SER A 41 -5.17 -10.08 -11.18
CA SER A 41 -4.52 -11.28 -11.72
C SER A 41 -3.10 -10.97 -12.23
N GLU A 42 -2.91 -9.85 -12.92
CA GLU A 42 -1.59 -9.39 -13.39
C GLU A 42 -0.67 -9.07 -12.21
N LEU A 43 -1.16 -8.31 -11.22
CA LEU A 43 -0.39 -7.99 -10.03
C LEU A 43 0.04 -9.25 -9.26
N VAL A 44 -0.89 -10.19 -9.09
CA VAL A 44 -0.58 -11.48 -8.42
C VAL A 44 0.39 -12.30 -9.26
N GLY A 45 0.31 -12.26 -10.60
CA GLY A 45 1.27 -12.89 -11.50
C GLY A 45 2.68 -12.30 -11.37
N GLU A 46 2.81 -10.98 -11.27
CA GLU A 46 4.09 -10.29 -11.01
C GLU A 46 4.68 -10.73 -9.66
N ILE A 47 3.86 -10.78 -8.61
CA ILE A 47 4.29 -11.23 -7.27
C ILE A 47 4.72 -12.71 -7.29
N ASP A 48 3.94 -13.57 -7.96
CA ASP A 48 4.23 -15.01 -8.07
C ASP A 48 5.48 -15.29 -8.91
N GLY A 49 5.75 -14.49 -9.94
CA GLY A 49 6.96 -14.61 -10.76
C GLY A 49 8.23 -14.11 -10.07
N ASN A 50 8.12 -13.12 -9.18
CA ASN A 50 9.26 -12.50 -8.49
C ASN A 50 9.55 -13.11 -7.11
N ARG A 51 8.68 -13.96 -6.55
CA ARG A 51 8.92 -14.55 -5.23
C ARG A 51 10.05 -15.57 -5.28
N GLN A 52 11.03 -15.45 -4.37
CA GLN A 52 12.14 -16.41 -4.27
C GLN A 52 11.76 -17.66 -3.47
N GLN A 53 11.03 -17.50 -2.35
CA GLN A 53 10.61 -18.60 -1.47
C GLN A 53 9.28 -18.27 -0.78
N GLY A 54 8.62 -19.30 -0.24
CA GLY A 54 7.39 -19.16 0.55
C GLY A 54 6.11 -19.29 -0.29
N ASN A 55 4.97 -19.33 0.42
CA ASN A 55 3.64 -19.43 -0.22
C ASN A 55 3.17 -18.05 -0.76
N LEU A 56 2.26 -18.08 -1.73
CA LEU A 56 1.75 -16.89 -2.39
C LEU A 56 1.08 -15.90 -1.43
N SER A 57 0.38 -16.38 -0.39
CA SER A 57 -0.22 -15.49 0.61
C SER A 57 0.84 -14.66 1.34
N SER A 58 1.94 -15.28 1.78
CA SER A 58 3.03 -14.55 2.45
C SER A 58 3.72 -13.56 1.51
N ALA A 59 3.94 -13.95 0.24
CA ALA A 59 4.53 -13.07 -0.77
C ALA A 59 3.66 -11.82 -0.99
N ILE A 60 2.33 -12.00 -1.11
CA ILE A 60 1.38 -10.88 -1.25
C ILE A 60 1.45 -9.93 -0.06
N ARG A 61 1.44 -10.46 1.18
CA ARG A 61 1.49 -9.62 2.39
C ARG A 61 2.73 -8.75 2.43
N LEU A 62 3.89 -9.34 2.13
CA LEU A 62 5.16 -8.61 2.12
C LEU A 62 5.22 -7.56 1.02
N PHE A 63 4.73 -7.90 -0.18
CA PHE A 63 4.64 -6.96 -1.29
C PHE A 63 3.78 -5.74 -0.95
N VAL A 64 2.58 -5.95 -0.40
CA VAL A 64 1.68 -4.86 0.01
C VAL A 64 2.34 -4.00 1.09
N LEU A 65 2.95 -4.61 2.11
CA LEU A 65 3.65 -3.90 3.17
C LEU A 65 4.79 -3.03 2.62
N ASP A 66 5.63 -3.58 1.75
CA ASP A 66 6.76 -2.88 1.17
C ASP A 66 6.34 -1.71 0.28
N TYR A 67 5.31 -1.90 -0.55
CA TYR A 67 4.75 -0.84 -1.39
C TYR A 67 4.32 0.38 -0.56
N PHE A 68 3.54 0.16 0.50
CA PHE A 68 3.04 1.26 1.33
C PHE A 68 4.14 1.86 2.22
N ARG A 69 5.10 1.07 2.71
CA ARG A 69 6.27 1.60 3.42
C ARG A 69 7.12 2.50 2.53
N SER A 70 7.43 2.05 1.32
CA SER A 70 8.23 2.82 0.36
C SER A 70 7.54 4.14 0.02
N ARG A 71 6.22 4.13 -0.18
CA ARG A 71 5.44 5.35 -0.43
C ARG A 71 5.42 6.29 0.78
N ALA A 72 5.28 5.76 2.00
CA ALA A 72 5.33 6.55 3.22
C ALA A 72 6.71 7.20 3.44
N MET A 73 7.80 6.51 3.07
CA MET A 73 9.16 7.04 3.17
C MET A 73 9.48 8.08 2.08
N GLN A 74 8.77 8.07 0.95
CA GLN A 74 8.93 9.03 -0.15
C GLN A 74 8.08 10.30 0.00
N GLN A 75 7.14 10.33 0.96
CA GLN A 75 6.42 11.57 1.26
C GLN A 75 7.34 12.49 2.07
N PRO A 76 7.65 13.70 1.58
CA PRO A 76 8.35 14.68 2.40
C PRO A 76 7.50 14.95 3.64
N GLN A 77 8.08 14.73 4.82
CA GLN A 77 7.45 15.11 6.08
C GLN A 77 7.00 16.58 5.96
N PRO A 78 5.77 16.94 6.39
CA PRO A 78 5.43 18.34 6.52
C PRO A 78 6.40 18.95 7.53
N THR A 79 7.37 19.73 7.04
CA THR A 79 8.26 20.54 7.87
C THR A 79 7.37 21.36 8.81
N GLN A 80 7.63 21.27 10.12
CA GLN A 80 6.99 22.05 11.18
C GLN A 80 7.24 23.58 11.09
N ALA A 81 7.50 24.13 9.91
CA ALA A 81 7.77 25.55 9.67
C ALA A 81 6.53 26.26 9.12
N ALA A 82 5.46 26.31 9.93
CA ALA A 82 4.35 27.23 9.69
C ALA A 82 3.64 27.58 11.01
N VAL A 83 4.41 27.88 12.06
CA VAL A 83 3.87 28.47 13.28
C VAL A 83 4.79 29.61 13.74
N GLU A 84 5.16 30.53 12.85
CA GLU A 84 5.84 31.76 13.28
C GLU A 84 5.74 32.87 12.23
N THR A 85 4.54 33.42 12.04
CA THR A 85 4.37 34.82 11.56
C THR A 85 2.97 35.30 11.93
N LYS A 86 2.76 35.66 13.20
CA LYS A 86 1.69 36.58 13.60
C LYS A 86 1.94 37.15 15.01
N ALA A 87 2.75 38.20 15.06
CA ALA A 87 2.86 39.25 16.09
C ALA A 87 4.19 39.95 15.75
N ASP A 88 4.29 41.22 15.39
CA ASP A 88 3.57 42.37 15.87
C ASP A 88 3.71 43.48 14.81
N SER A 89 2.59 44.03 14.35
CA SER A 89 2.56 45.24 13.55
C SER A 89 1.50 46.14 14.15
N SER A 90 1.85 46.77 15.27
CA SER A 90 1.29 48.05 15.71
C SER A 90 2.07 48.57 16.93
N LEU A 91 2.89 49.61 16.75
CA LEU A 91 2.72 50.84 17.54
C LEU A 91 3.56 52.02 17.00
N VAL A 92 2.81 53.03 16.56
CA VAL A 92 3.03 54.49 16.63
C VAL A 92 4.36 55.12 16.16
N ALA A 93 4.29 55.76 15.01
CA ALA A 93 4.88 57.09 14.83
C ALA A 93 3.73 58.09 14.69
N HIS A 94 3.55 58.96 15.69
CA HIS A 94 3.02 60.33 15.62
C HIS A 94 3.53 61.07 16.86
#